data_AF-A0A8J7E950-F1
#
_entry.id   AF-A0A8J7E950-F1
#
_cell.length_a   1.000
_cell.length_b   1.000
_cell.length_c   1.000
_cell.angle_alpha   90.00
_cell.angle_beta   90.00
_cell.angle_gamma   90.00
#
_symmetry.space_group_name_H-M   'P 1'
#
loop_
_entity.id
_entity.type
_entity.pdbx_description
1 polymer ?
#
loop_
_entity_poly.entity_id
_entity_poly.type
_entity_poly.pdbx_seq_one_letter_code
_entity_poly.pdbx_strand_id
1 'polypeptide(L)' 'MADMTQLTGAYAAPWLPWIMIPMIFYILPFPIFAIIFLWIERESNGDSTMGQDPMNPPSG' A
#
# COMPACT_ATOMS: atom_id res chain seq x y z
N MET A 1 -41.61 1.00 -1.89
CA MET A 1 -40.91 2.13 -1.20
C MET A 1 -39.45 1.80 -0.89
N ALA A 2 -39.11 0.54 -0.56
CA ALA A 2 -37.73 0.14 -0.24
C ALA A 2 -36.68 0.52 -1.32
N ASP A 3 -37.04 0.39 -2.60
CA ASP A 3 -36.16 0.70 -3.74
C ASP A 3 -35.73 2.17 -3.84
N MET A 4 -36.48 3.12 -3.26
CA MET A 4 -36.10 4.55 -3.26
C MET A 4 -35.22 4.96 -2.07
N THR A 5 -34.95 4.04 -1.15
CA THR A 5 -34.30 4.35 0.15
C THR A 5 -32.99 3.61 0.37
N GLN A 6 -32.61 2.72 -0.53
CA GLN A 6 -31.45 1.84 -0.39
C GLN A 6 -30.57 1.91 -1.63
N LEU A 7 -29.28 1.59 -1.47
CA LEU A 7 -28.37 1.43 -2.61
C LEU A 7 -28.68 0.11 -3.32
N THR A 8 -29.47 0.19 -4.39
CA THR A 8 -29.78 -0.93 -5.29
C THR A 8 -29.10 -0.75 -6.65
N GLY A 9 -29.20 -1.77 -7.52
CA GLY A 9 -28.61 -1.73 -8.86
C GLY A 9 -29.47 -2.45 -9.89
N ALA A 10 -29.88 -1.73 -10.94
CA ALA A 10 -30.63 -2.28 -12.08
C ALA A 10 -29.68 -2.72 -13.21
N TYR A 11 -28.60 -3.41 -12.86
CA TYR A 11 -27.59 -3.95 -13.77
C TYR A 11 -27.21 -5.38 -13.33
N ALA A 12 -26.53 -6.13 -14.20
CA ALA A 12 -26.13 -7.49 -13.89
C ALA A 12 -25.15 -7.53 -12.69
N ALA A 13 -25.37 -8.49 -11.77
CA ALA A 13 -24.59 -8.65 -10.54
C ALA A 13 -24.50 -7.37 -9.65
N PRO A 14 -25.65 -6.84 -9.16
CA PRO A 14 -25.67 -5.62 -8.34
C PRO A 14 -25.06 -5.79 -6.94
N TRP A 15 -24.77 -7.02 -6.53
CA TRP A 15 -24.03 -7.34 -5.32
C TRP A 15 -22.52 -7.03 -5.44
N LEU A 16 -22.00 -6.84 -6.66
CA LEU A 16 -20.57 -6.60 -6.87
C LEU A 16 -20.10 -5.31 -6.20
N PRO A 17 -20.75 -4.13 -6.37
CA PRO A 17 -20.29 -2.92 -5.69
C PRO A 17 -20.40 -2.99 -4.17
N TRP A 18 -21.36 -3.77 -3.65
CA TRP A 18 -21.52 -3.98 -2.22
C TRP A 18 -20.29 -4.63 -1.57
N ILE A 19 -19.52 -5.46 -2.30
CA ILE A 19 -18.27 -6.06 -1.80
C ILE A 19 -17.02 -5.40 -2.38
N MET A 20 -17.03 -5.01 -3.66
CA MET A 20 -15.86 -4.45 -4.34
C MET A 20 -15.49 -3.07 -3.81
N ILE A 21 -16.47 -2.21 -3.54
CA ILE A 21 -16.19 -0.87 -2.99
C ILE A 21 -15.54 -1.01 -1.61
N PRO A 22 -16.12 -1.76 -0.66
CA PRO A 22 -15.44 -2.12 0.56
C PRO A 22 -14.01 -2.63 0.43
N MET A 23 -13.87 -3.66 -0.41
CA MET A 23 -12.62 -4.37 -0.55
C MET A 23 -11.52 -3.44 -1.06
N ILE A 24 -11.81 -2.58 -2.05
CA ILE A 24 -10.81 -1.73 -2.68
C ILE A 24 -10.54 -0.46 -1.88
N PHE A 25 -11.55 0.14 -1.23
CA PHE A 25 -11.41 1.45 -0.60
C PHE A 25 -11.03 1.40 0.88
N TYR A 26 -11.28 0.30 1.60
CA TYR A 26 -10.93 0.25 3.02
C TYR A 26 -10.34 -1.08 3.51
N ILE A 27 -10.48 -2.18 2.78
CA ILE A 27 -9.81 -3.45 3.15
C ILE A 27 -8.41 -3.52 2.56
N LEU A 28 -8.27 -3.44 1.23
CA LEU A 28 -7.01 -3.57 0.51
C LEU A 28 -6.01 -2.41 0.71
N PRO A 29 -6.42 -1.16 0.98
CA PRO A 29 -5.45 -0.10 1.16
C PRO A 29 -4.50 -0.35 2.33
N PHE A 30 -4.94 -0.95 3.45
CA PHE A 30 -4.06 -1.21 4.58
C PHE A 30 -2.98 -2.26 4.28
N PRO A 31 -3.29 -3.45 3.72
CA PRO A 31 -2.27 -4.38 3.23
C PRO A 31 -1.35 -3.76 2.17
N ILE A 32 -1.88 -2.99 1.21
CA ILE A 32 -1.08 -2.33 0.17
C ILE A 32 -0.08 -1.35 0.80
N PHE A 33 -0.54 -0.48 1.71
CA PHE A 33 0.32 0.46 2.41
C PHE A 33 1.35 -0.26 3.29
N ALA A 34 1.00 -1.36 3.94
CA ALA A 34 1.94 -2.17 4.71
C ALA A 34 3.05 -2.77 3.81
N ILE A 35 2.69 -3.31 2.65
CA ILE A 35 3.67 -3.86 1.69
C ILE A 35 4.61 -2.76 1.19
N ILE A 36 4.05 -1.61 0.79
CA ILE A 36 4.83 -0.45 0.32
C ILE A 36 5.75 0.07 1.43
N PHE A 37 5.24 0.20 2.65
CA PHE A 37 5.99 0.65 3.82
C PHE A 37 7.20 -0.25 4.09
N LEU A 38 6.99 -1.57 4.13
CA LEU A 38 8.08 -2.53 4.33
C LEU A 38 9.11 -2.49 3.20
N TRP A 39 8.68 -2.22 1.96
CA TRP A 39 9.59 -2.07 0.84
C TRP A 39 10.46 -0.80 0.94
N ILE A 40 9.87 0.33 1.33
CA ILE A 40 10.60 1.61 1.51
C ILE A 40 11.62 1.50 2.65
N GLU A 41 11.20 1.00 3.81
CA GLU A 41 12.07 0.86 4.99
C GLU A 41 13.19 -0.17 4.78
N ARG A 42 13.00 -1.15 3.90
CA ARG A 42 14.05 -2.13 3.56
C ARG A 42 15.27 -1.47 2.92
N GLU A 43 15.09 -0.51 2.02
CA GLU A 43 16.20 0.16 1.32
C GLU A 43 16.86 1.21 2.24
N SER A 44 16.08 1.93 3.03
CA SER A 44 16.59 2.96 3.95
C SER A 44 17.56 2.42 5.01
N ASN A 45 17.49 1.14 5.34
CA ASN A 45 18.35 0.50 6.34
C ASN A 45 19.51 -0.31 5.72
N GLY A 46 19.64 -0.33 4.39
CA GLY A 46 20.59 -1.17 3.65
C GLY A 46 21.89 -0.48 3.21
N ASP A 47 22.02 0.84 3.36
CA ASP A 47 23.14 1.60 2.78
C ASP A 47 23.81 2.57 3.78
N SER A 48 24.30 2.04 4.89
CA SER A 48 25.18 2.77 5.83
C SER A 48 26.57 2.14 6.00
N THR A 49 26.96 1.20 5.13
CA THR A 49 28.27 0.51 5.22
C THR A 49 29.06 0.38 3.92
N MET A 50 28.81 1.21 2.90
CA MET A 50 29.66 1.26 1.70
C MET A 50 30.39 2.60 1.58
N GLY A 51 31.33 2.86 2.50
CA GLY A 51 32.13 4.09 2.45
C GLY A 51 33.26 4.23 3.46
N GLN A 52 33.51 3.26 4.34
CA GLN A 52 34.77 3.21 5.08
C GLN A 52 35.72 2.26 4.35
N ASP A 53 36.43 2.79 3.36
CA ASP A 53 37.72 2.21 2.99
C ASP A 53 38.68 2.49 4.15
N PRO A 54 39.14 1.48 4.91
CA PRO A 54 40.00 1.68 6.08
C PRO A 54 41.45 2.08 5.70
N MET A 55 41.72 2.39 4.43
CA MET A 55 43.09 2.40 3.87
C MET A 55 43.53 3.70 3.19
N ASN A 56 42.83 4.83 3.34
CA ASN A 56 43.35 6.11 2.85
C ASN A 56 43.64 7.09 4.00
N PRO A 57 44.91 7.23 4.45
CA PRO A 57 45.26 8.22 5.44
C PRO A 57 45.12 9.64 4.86
N PRO A 58 44.74 10.64 5.68
CA PRO A 58 44.64 12.01 5.22
C PRO A 58 46.02 12.53 4.79
N SER A 59 46.16 12.84 3.50
CA SER A 59 47.29 13.60 2.97
C SER A 59 47.16 15.04 3.45
N GLY A 60 47.95 15.40 4.46
CA GLY A 60 48.26 16.80 4.80
C GLY A 60 49.16 17.45 3.75
#